data_AF-A0A2T6FHD8-F1
#
_entry.id   AF-A0A2T6FHD8-F1
#
_cell.length_a   1.000
_cell.length_b   1.000
_cell.length_c   1.000
_cell.angle_alpha   90.00
_cell.angle_beta   90.00
_cell.angle_gamma   90.00
#
_symmetry.space_group_name_H-M   'P 1'
#
loop_
_entity.id
_entity.type
_entity.pdbx_description
1 polymer ?
#
loop_
_entity_poly.entity_id
_entity_poly.type
_entity_poly.pdbx_seq_one_letter_code
_entity_poly.pdbx_strand_id
1 'polypeptide(L)'
;MIERIFDVLSHLLNKLTLKKDFKIYEKLIYDEWRESLSETNKIILDKQYASIEFIQRGSGGARMVCHYSKKETPVFLSDQLNKDSIVAMSVMVPKIGDKKTKLTAKIWVYKGKFFNIDFSERPDWYIKRNNINENDLMIESFKSVVNL
;
A
#
# COMPACT_ATOMS: atom_id res chain seq x y z
N MET A 1 -11.43 17.99 -28.23
CA MET A 1 -10.01 18.39 -28.43
C MET A 1 -9.38 18.90 -27.14
N ILE A 2 -10.09 19.76 -26.39
CA ILE A 2 -9.69 20.25 -25.05
C ILE A 2 -9.57 19.12 -24.01
N GLU A 3 -10.48 18.14 -24.01
CA GLU A 3 -10.42 16.98 -23.09
C GLU A 3 -9.14 16.14 -23.25
N ARG A 4 -8.70 15.88 -24.48
CA ARG A 4 -7.44 15.16 -24.75
C ARG A 4 -6.20 15.91 -24.25
N ILE A 5 -6.24 17.24 -24.25
CA ILE A 5 -5.12 18.07 -23.78
C ILE A 5 -5.04 18.01 -22.25
N PHE A 6 -6.18 18.01 -21.55
CA PHE A 6 -6.23 17.81 -20.10
C PHE A 6 -5.81 16.39 -19.68
N ASP A 7 -6.18 15.36 -20.44
CA ASP A 7 -5.73 13.99 -20.18
C ASP A 7 -4.22 13.84 -20.36
N VAL A 8 -3.66 14.45 -21.41
CA VAL A 8 -2.21 14.41 -21.67
C VAL A 8 -1.45 15.24 -20.64
N LEU A 9 -1.94 16.43 -20.28
CA LEU A 9 -1.33 17.28 -19.25
C LEU A 9 -1.43 16.68 -17.87
N SER A 10 -2.56 16.09 -17.50
CA SER A 10 -2.71 15.37 -16.23
C SER A 10 -1.82 14.14 -16.21
N HIS A 11 -1.70 13.37 -17.29
CA HIS A 11 -0.74 12.27 -17.38
C HIS A 11 0.73 12.75 -17.30
N LEU A 12 1.10 13.87 -17.90
CA LEU A 12 2.45 14.43 -17.84
C LEU A 12 2.78 15.00 -16.46
N LEU A 13 1.86 15.76 -15.85
CA LEU A 13 1.99 16.28 -14.50
C LEU A 13 2.02 15.16 -13.47
N ASN A 14 1.17 14.14 -13.65
CA ASN A 14 1.22 12.92 -12.87
C ASN A 14 2.56 12.21 -13.08
N LYS A 15 3.05 12.03 -14.30
CA LYS A 15 4.36 11.38 -14.54
C LYS A 15 5.54 12.15 -13.92
N LEU A 16 5.44 13.47 -13.76
CA LEU A 16 6.44 14.32 -13.13
C LEU A 16 6.31 14.41 -11.58
N THR A 17 5.16 14.05 -11.01
CA THR A 17 4.89 14.17 -9.54
C THR A 17 4.55 12.84 -8.86
N LEU A 18 4.25 11.79 -9.61
CA LEU A 18 3.94 10.46 -9.12
C LEU A 18 5.23 9.76 -8.68
N LYS A 19 5.64 10.06 -7.45
CA LYS A 19 6.69 9.31 -6.77
C LYS A 19 6.25 7.86 -6.61
N LYS A 20 7.17 6.94 -6.95
CA LYS A 20 7.06 5.51 -6.67
C LYS A 20 7.26 5.18 -5.18
N ASP A 21 7.63 6.18 -4.39
CA ASP A 21 8.00 5.98 -3.01
C ASP A 21 6.77 5.80 -2.13
N PHE A 22 6.82 4.78 -1.29
CA PHE A 22 5.91 4.66 -0.17
C PHE A 22 6.14 5.80 0.81
N LYS A 23 5.03 6.29 1.40
CA LYS A 23 5.11 7.06 2.63
C LYS A 23 5.56 6.14 3.77
N ILE A 24 6.06 6.71 4.86
CA ILE A 24 6.60 5.95 6.00
C ILE A 24 5.61 4.90 6.50
N TYR A 25 4.34 5.28 6.71
CA TYR A 25 3.31 4.37 7.21
C TYR A 25 2.92 3.28 6.20
N GLU A 26 2.98 3.55 4.88
CA GLU A 26 2.75 2.54 3.83
C GLU A 26 3.91 1.54 3.81
N LYS A 27 5.14 2.05 3.94
CA LYS A 27 6.36 1.24 3.99
C LYS A 27 6.37 0.33 5.22
N LEU A 28 5.98 0.83 6.39
CA LEU A 28 5.85 0.01 7.61
C LEU A 28 4.93 -1.20 7.40
N ILE A 29 3.77 -1.00 6.77
CA ILE A 29 2.83 -2.08 6.49
C ILE A 29 3.38 -3.05 5.43
N TYR A 30 3.98 -2.52 4.36
CA TYR A 30 4.58 -3.33 3.30
C TYR A 30 5.72 -4.20 3.84
N ASP A 31 6.63 -3.62 4.63
CA ASP A 31 7.78 -4.33 5.20
C ASP A 31 7.31 -5.41 6.17
N GLU A 32 6.34 -5.12 7.04
CA GLU A 32 5.76 -6.13 7.94
C GLU A 32 5.11 -7.28 7.17
N TRP A 33 4.35 -6.96 6.11
CA TRP A 33 3.77 -8.00 5.27
C TRP A 33 4.83 -8.83 4.58
N ARG A 34 5.84 -8.18 3.99
CA ARG A 34 6.97 -8.84 3.36
C ARG A 34 7.62 -9.81 4.33
N GLU A 35 7.87 -9.42 5.58
CA GLU A 35 8.49 -10.32 6.55
C GLU A 35 7.62 -11.52 6.95
N SER A 36 6.29 -11.38 6.87
CA SER A 36 5.35 -12.49 7.12
C SER A 36 5.26 -13.54 6.00
N LEU A 37 5.82 -13.26 4.82
CA LEU A 37 5.75 -14.14 3.65
C LEU A 37 6.82 -15.23 3.65
N SER A 38 6.56 -16.34 2.95
CA SER A 38 7.60 -17.29 2.57
C SER A 38 8.68 -16.64 1.68
N GLU A 39 9.91 -17.17 1.70
CA GLU A 39 11.03 -16.57 0.95
C GLU A 39 10.75 -16.43 -0.56
N THR A 40 10.11 -17.45 -1.15
CA THR A 40 9.66 -17.41 -2.54
C THR A 40 8.72 -16.24 -2.81
N ASN A 41 7.78 -15.99 -1.89
CA ASN A 41 6.81 -14.91 -2.03
C ASN A 41 7.37 -13.53 -1.67
N LYS A 42 8.40 -13.44 -0.79
CA LYS A 42 9.19 -12.22 -0.62
C LYS A 42 9.83 -11.79 -1.95
N ILE A 43 10.45 -12.72 -2.67
CA ILE A 43 11.06 -12.46 -3.98
C ILE A 43 10.02 -11.99 -5.01
N ILE A 44 8.83 -12.59 -5.02
CA ILE A 44 7.74 -12.16 -5.91
C ILE A 44 7.29 -10.75 -5.56
N LEU A 45 7.06 -10.47 -4.26
CA LEU A 45 6.64 -9.15 -3.79
C LEU A 45 7.67 -8.07 -4.14
N ASP A 46 8.97 -8.35 -3.95
CA ASP A 46 10.04 -7.41 -4.28
C ASP A 46 10.12 -7.12 -5.79
N LYS A 47 9.96 -8.14 -6.63
CA LYS A 47 9.90 -7.97 -8.09
C LYS A 47 8.65 -7.19 -8.51
N GLN A 48 7.51 -7.41 -7.84
CA GLN A 48 6.31 -6.61 -8.05
C GLN A 48 6.58 -5.15 -7.70
N TYR A 49 7.12 -4.87 -6.50
CA TYR A 49 7.45 -3.51 -6.07
C TYR A 49 8.37 -2.79 -7.06
N ALA A 50 9.44 -3.45 -7.52
CA ALA A 50 10.34 -2.90 -8.54
C ALA A 50 9.65 -2.62 -9.89
N SER A 51 8.56 -3.33 -10.18
CA SER A 51 7.78 -3.19 -11.42
C SER A 51 6.67 -2.14 -11.35
N ILE A 52 6.43 -1.53 -10.17
CA ILE A 52 5.48 -0.44 -10.01
C ILE A 52 5.94 0.74 -10.88
N GLU A 53 5.05 1.19 -11.75
CA GLU A 53 5.26 2.37 -12.59
C GLU A 53 4.96 3.64 -11.81
N PHE A 54 3.87 3.64 -11.05
CA PHE A 54 3.53 4.73 -10.15
C PHE A 54 2.56 4.29 -9.06
N ILE A 55 2.46 5.14 -8.03
CA ILE A 55 1.54 4.97 -6.93
C ILE A 55 0.53 6.10 -6.94
N GLN A 56 -0.75 5.76 -7.06
CA GLN A 56 -1.85 6.72 -6.94
C GLN A 56 -2.42 6.67 -5.53
N ARG A 57 -2.60 7.85 -4.91
CA ARG A 57 -3.23 7.97 -3.58
C ARG A 57 -4.61 8.60 -3.73
N GLY A 58 -5.64 7.84 -3.38
CA GLY A 58 -7.05 8.26 -3.43
C GLY A 58 -7.58 8.66 -2.06
N SER A 59 -8.79 9.23 -2.03
CA SER A 59 -9.54 9.52 -0.80
C SER A 59 -8.78 10.37 0.24
N GLY A 60 -7.90 11.27 -0.22
CA GLY A 60 -7.05 12.07 0.66
C GLY A 60 -5.95 11.27 1.36
N GLY A 61 -5.44 10.21 0.73
CA GLY A 61 -4.35 9.37 1.25
C GLY A 61 -4.81 8.15 2.04
N ALA A 62 -6.12 7.95 2.22
CA ALA A 62 -6.66 6.75 2.87
C ALA A 62 -6.53 5.48 2.02
N ARG A 63 -6.26 5.63 0.71
CA ARG A 63 -6.06 4.51 -0.19
C ARG A 63 -4.84 4.72 -1.05
N MET A 64 -3.96 3.73 -1.10
CA MET A 64 -2.77 3.72 -1.95
C MET A 64 -2.89 2.59 -2.98
N VAL A 65 -2.79 2.90 -4.27
CA VAL A 65 -2.96 1.93 -5.37
C VAL A 65 -1.69 1.89 -6.22
N CYS A 66 -1.19 0.69 -6.44
CA CYS A 66 -0.01 0.43 -7.26
C CYS A 66 -0.43 0.20 -8.72
N HIS A 67 0.16 0.99 -9.62
CA HIS A 67 -0.03 0.83 -11.06
C HIS A 67 1.23 0.23 -11.66
N TYR A 68 1.04 -0.86 -12.40
CA TYR A 68 2.11 -1.61 -13.03
C TYR A 68 2.18 -1.25 -14.51
N SER A 69 3.39 -1.15 -15.04
CA SER A 69 3.59 -1.07 -16.49
C SER A 69 3.11 -2.37 -17.16
N LYS A 70 2.84 -2.34 -18.47
CA LYS A 70 2.40 -3.53 -19.24
C LYS A 70 3.44 -4.67 -19.31
N LYS A 71 4.60 -4.54 -18.67
CA LYS A 71 5.61 -5.59 -18.58
C LYS A 71 5.09 -6.76 -17.76
N GLU A 72 5.55 -7.96 -18.10
CA GLU A 72 5.26 -9.16 -17.31
C GLU A 72 5.76 -8.95 -15.88
N THR A 73 4.81 -8.88 -14.95
CA THR A 73 5.05 -8.74 -13.52
C THR A 73 4.73 -10.09 -12.90
N PRO A 74 5.65 -10.69 -12.10
CA PRO A 74 5.38 -11.98 -11.47
C PRO A 74 4.15 -11.88 -10.57
N VAL A 75 3.42 -12.98 -10.42
CA VAL A 75 2.19 -13.05 -9.62
C VAL A 75 2.34 -14.09 -8.53
N PHE A 76 1.71 -13.84 -7.38
CA PHE A 76 1.52 -14.85 -6.35
C PHE A 76 0.66 -15.98 -6.92
N LEU A 77 1.11 -17.22 -6.72
CA LEU A 77 0.38 -18.42 -7.12
C LEU A 77 -0.33 -18.98 -5.89
N SER A 78 -1.63 -18.72 -5.79
CA SER A 78 -2.47 -19.29 -4.74
C SER A 78 -3.90 -19.41 -5.23
N ASP A 79 -4.51 -20.56 -4.96
CA ASP A 79 -5.92 -20.83 -5.28
C ASP A 79 -6.89 -19.95 -4.46
N GLN A 80 -6.39 -19.19 -3.48
CA GLN A 80 -7.16 -18.21 -2.71
C GLN A 80 -7.11 -16.79 -3.32
N LEU A 81 -6.30 -16.59 -4.38
CA LEU A 81 -6.07 -15.31 -5.06
C LEU A 81 -6.69 -15.22 -6.45
N ASN A 82 -7.59 -16.14 -6.79
CA ASN A 82 -8.41 -16.15 -8.00
C ASN A 82 -9.51 -15.07 -8.01
N LYS A 83 -9.67 -14.31 -6.93
CA LYS A 83 -10.48 -13.08 -6.85
C LYS A 83 -9.71 -11.98 -6.11
N ASP A 84 -10.24 -10.77 -6.16
CA ASP A 84 -9.75 -9.61 -5.42
C ASP A 84 -9.84 -9.94 -3.92
N SER A 85 -8.68 -10.09 -3.28
CA SER A 85 -8.60 -10.65 -1.93
C SER A 85 -7.86 -9.72 -0.98
N ILE A 86 -8.42 -9.55 0.22
CA ILE A 86 -7.66 -9.02 1.36
C ILE A 86 -6.72 -10.14 1.80
N VAL A 87 -5.42 -9.87 1.75
CA VAL A 87 -4.39 -10.86 2.09
C VAL A 87 -3.80 -10.64 3.47
N ALA A 88 -3.88 -9.41 3.98
CA ALA A 88 -3.42 -9.09 5.32
C ALA A 88 -4.15 -7.88 5.91
N MET A 89 -4.11 -7.79 7.23
CA MET A 89 -4.60 -6.67 8.02
C MET A 89 -3.54 -6.25 9.03
N SER A 90 -3.42 -4.94 9.25
CA SER A 90 -2.49 -4.36 10.20
C SER A 90 -3.19 -3.36 11.11
N VAL A 91 -2.72 -3.27 12.36
CA VAL A 91 -3.09 -2.23 13.32
C VAL A 91 -1.82 -1.46 13.67
N MET A 92 -1.85 -0.15 13.45
CA MET A 92 -0.78 0.77 13.83
C MET A 92 -1.19 1.60 15.04
N VAL A 93 -0.20 1.89 15.88
CA VAL A 93 -0.30 2.76 17.05
C VAL A 93 0.94 3.65 17.15
N PRO A 94 0.88 4.75 17.93
CA PRO A 94 2.07 5.50 18.30
C PRO A 94 3.00 4.66 19.19
N LYS A 95 4.31 4.76 18.98
CA LYS A 95 5.36 4.21 19.85
C LYS A 95 5.29 4.82 21.25
N ILE A 96 5.04 6.13 21.30
CA ILE A 96 4.98 6.94 22.51
C ILE A 96 3.60 7.61 22.58
N GLY A 97 2.98 7.61 23.76
CA GLY A 97 1.69 8.24 24.01
C GLY A 97 0.51 7.26 24.05
N ASP A 98 -0.67 7.73 23.68
CA ASP A 98 -1.91 6.98 23.83
C ASP A 98 -2.12 5.92 22.73
N LYS A 99 -1.88 4.65 23.09
CA LYS A 99 -2.11 3.48 22.24
C LYS A 99 -3.60 3.12 22.05
N LYS A 100 -4.54 3.84 22.69
CA LYS A 100 -5.97 3.65 22.43
C LYS A 100 -6.36 4.13 21.03
N THR A 101 -5.61 5.06 20.46
CA THR A 101 -5.85 5.56 19.10
C THR A 101 -5.21 4.62 18.09
N LYS A 102 -6.02 3.96 17.26
CA LYS A 102 -5.56 2.93 16.33
C LYS A 102 -5.84 3.34 14.89
N LEU A 103 -4.86 3.14 14.02
CA LEU A 103 -5.02 3.24 12.58
C LEU A 103 -4.91 1.85 11.98
N THR A 104 -5.97 1.37 11.34
CA THR A 104 -5.96 0.04 10.72
C THR A 104 -5.74 0.13 9.23
N ALA A 105 -5.11 -0.90 8.66
CA ALA A 105 -4.88 -1.00 7.22
C ALA A 105 -5.14 -2.42 6.71
N LYS A 106 -5.57 -2.51 5.45
CA LYS A 106 -5.80 -3.77 4.74
C LYS A 106 -4.94 -3.80 3.49
N ILE A 107 -4.26 -4.93 3.26
CA ILE A 107 -3.50 -5.17 2.04
C ILE A 107 -4.36 -5.99 1.09
N TRP A 108 -4.44 -5.51 -0.14
CA TRP A 108 -5.21 -6.13 -1.21
C TRP A 108 -4.29 -6.66 -2.30
N VAL A 109 -4.63 -7.86 -2.79
CA VAL A 109 -4.03 -8.46 -3.98
C VAL A 109 -5.10 -8.59 -5.06
N TYR A 110 -4.74 -8.17 -6.27
CA TYR A 110 -5.59 -8.26 -7.46
C TYR A 110 -4.90 -9.14 -8.51
N LYS A 111 -5.53 -10.25 -8.91
CA LYS A 111 -4.98 -11.21 -9.88
C LYS A 111 -3.53 -11.62 -9.55
N GLY A 112 -3.27 -11.92 -8.28
CA GLY A 112 -1.95 -12.30 -7.78
C GLY A 112 -0.91 -11.16 -7.69
N LYS A 113 -1.29 -9.90 -7.92
CA LYS A 113 -0.40 -8.73 -7.76
C LYS A 113 -0.75 -7.92 -6.53
N PHE A 114 0.24 -7.48 -5.75
CA PHE A 114 0.07 -6.47 -4.71
C PHE A 114 -0.57 -5.22 -5.33
N PHE A 115 -1.76 -4.89 -4.90
CA PHE A 115 -2.57 -3.88 -5.57
C PHE A 115 -2.72 -2.61 -4.74
N ASN A 116 -3.01 -2.75 -3.45
CA ASN A 116 -3.45 -1.61 -2.65
C ASN A 116 -3.20 -1.81 -1.14
N ILE A 117 -2.92 -0.71 -0.45
CA ILE A 117 -3.06 -0.57 1.02
C ILE A 117 -4.19 0.41 1.33
N ASP A 118 -5.24 -0.09 1.99
CA ASP A 118 -6.47 0.65 2.32
C ASP A 118 -6.55 0.89 3.82
N PHE A 119 -6.51 2.15 4.24
CA PHE A 119 -6.54 2.58 5.63
C PHE A 119 -7.98 2.83 6.10
N SER A 120 -8.28 2.59 7.37
CA SER A 120 -9.61 2.87 7.95
C SER A 120 -9.97 4.36 7.98
N GLU A 121 -8.97 5.23 8.00
CA GLU A 121 -9.11 6.68 7.86
C GLU A 121 -7.87 7.26 7.17
N ARG A 122 -7.87 8.57 6.89
CA ARG A 122 -6.72 9.24 6.25
C ARG A 122 -5.54 9.28 7.22
N PRO A 123 -4.38 8.67 6.92
CA PRO A 123 -3.24 8.64 7.83
C PRO A 123 -2.75 10.05 8.22
N ASP A 124 -2.67 10.97 7.25
CA ASP A 124 -2.25 12.36 7.51
C ASP A 124 -3.19 13.06 8.52
N TRP A 125 -4.50 12.77 8.47
CA TRP A 125 -5.47 13.32 9.43
C TRP A 125 -5.36 12.65 10.80
N TYR A 126 -5.20 11.33 10.83
CA TYR A 126 -4.97 10.59 12.05
C TYR A 126 -3.72 11.10 12.79
N ILE A 127 -2.61 11.28 12.07
CA ILE A 127 -1.34 11.80 12.61
C ILE A 127 -1.54 13.22 13.17
N LYS A 128 -2.13 14.12 12.38
CA LYS A 128 -2.38 15.51 12.79
C LYS A 128 -3.33 15.63 13.99
N ARG A 129 -4.45 14.90 13.97
CA ARG A 129 -5.48 14.96 15.02
C ARG A 129 -4.95 14.50 16.38
N ASN A 130 -4.07 13.50 16.37
CA ASN A 130 -3.51 12.91 17.59
C ASN A 130 -2.13 13.48 17.95
N ASN A 131 -1.66 14.50 17.23
CA ASN A 131 -0.34 15.12 17.42
C ASN A 131 0.82 14.10 17.45
N ILE A 132 0.78 13.14 16.52
CA ILE A 132 1.77 12.07 16.38
C ILE A 132 2.86 12.52 15.40
N ASN A 133 4.12 12.15 15.63
CA ASN A 133 5.13 12.19 14.57
C ASN A 133 4.99 10.94 13.69
N GLU A 134 4.98 11.09 12.36
CA GLU A 134 4.85 9.95 11.45
C GLU A 134 5.90 8.84 11.67
N ASN A 135 7.11 9.21 12.11
CA ASN A 135 8.20 8.27 12.41
C ASN A 135 8.00 7.49 13.73
N ASP A 136 7.06 7.97 14.55
CA ASP A 136 6.66 7.33 15.80
C ASP A 136 5.52 6.33 15.59
N LEU A 137 5.04 6.10 14.37
CA LEU A 137 4.12 4.99 14.11
C LEU A 137 4.86 3.66 14.20
N MET A 138 4.17 2.65 14.74
CA MET A 138 4.62 1.26 14.74
C MET A 138 3.44 0.32 14.49
N ILE A 139 3.74 -0.89 14.02
CA ILE A 139 2.76 -1.97 13.91
C ILE A 139 2.56 -2.59 15.30
N GLU A 140 1.35 -2.52 15.82
CA GLU A 140 0.95 -3.22 17.06
C GLU A 140 0.61 -4.68 16.79
N SER A 141 -0.08 -4.94 15.67
CA SER A 141 -0.44 -6.29 15.25
C SER A 141 -0.54 -6.39 13.74
N PHE A 142 -0.19 -7.58 13.23
CA PHE A 142 -0.28 -7.93 11.83
C PHE A 142 -0.89 -9.32 11.70
N LYS A 143 -1.84 -9.48 10.76
CA LYS A 143 -2.52 -10.76 10.51
C LYS A 143 -2.61 -11.02 9.02
N SER A 144 -1.90 -12.04 8.55
CA SER A 144 -2.10 -12.63 7.23
C SER A 144 -3.42 -13.41 7.20
N VAL A 145 -4.22 -13.17 6.17
CA VAL A 145 -5.51 -13.83 5.94
C VAL A 145 -5.37 -14.94 4.90
N VAL A 146 -4.39 -14.84 4.02
CA VAL A 146 -4.01 -15.83 3.02
C VAL A 146 -2.61 -16.31 3.32
N ASN A 147 -2.37 -17.62 3.23
CA ASN A 147 -1.04 -18.18 3.38
C ASN A 147 -0.28 -18.05 2.05
N LEU A 148 0.70 -17.15 2.02
CA LEU A 148 1.59 -16.87 0.90
C LEU A 148 3.04 -17.04 1.41
#